data_AF-A0A2V8C2B1-F1
#
_entry.id   AF-A0A2V8C2B1-F1
#
_cell.length_a   1.000
_cell.length_b   1.000
_cell.length_c   1.000
_cell.angle_alpha   90.00
_cell.angle_beta   90.00
_cell.angle_gamma   90.00
#
_symmetry.space_group_name_H-M   'P 1'
#
loop_
_entity.id
_entity.type
_entity.pdbx_description
1 polymer ?
#
loop_
_entity_poly.entity_id
_entity_poly.type
_entity_poly.pdbx_seq_one_letter_code
_entity_poly.pdbx_strand_id
1 'polypeptide(L)'
;MTTRFVKTGLLTLVGLLALVASPAAEDDVPIARVLLISVDGLHASDLQGYVATHPESTLAQLSAHGRTYTNASATKPSDSFPGLLAMVTGGTPRSTGVYYDDSWDRTLAGDVTKPCAPGAETQWKQNLDIIYPTFAAFQPYSDYWVTFA
;
A
#
# COMPACT_ATOMS: atom_id res chain seq x y z
N MET A 1 48.77 -33.27 45.76
CA MET A 1 47.42 -33.88 45.87
C MET A 1 46.42 -32.78 45.51
N THR A 2 45.99 -32.75 44.25
CA THR A 2 45.26 -31.65 43.61
C THR A 2 43.76 -31.97 43.60
N THR A 3 42.95 -31.18 44.31
CA THR A 3 41.49 -31.37 44.40
C THR A 3 40.79 -30.43 43.41
N ARG A 4 40.07 -30.99 42.43
CA ARG A 4 39.22 -30.27 41.48
C ARG A 4 37.78 -30.24 41.98
N PHE A 5 37.22 -29.06 42.21
CA PHE A 5 35.79 -28.85 42.44
C PHE A 5 35.08 -28.68 41.09
N VAL A 6 34.13 -29.56 40.78
CA VAL A 6 33.19 -29.41 39.66
C VAL A 6 31.88 -28.91 40.25
N LYS A 7 31.46 -27.70 39.85
CA LYS A 7 30.18 -27.10 40.25
C LYS A 7 29.04 -27.71 39.44
N THR A 8 28.06 -28.26 40.15
CA THR A 8 26.75 -28.70 39.68
C THR A 8 25.99 -27.52 39.05
N GLY A 9 25.51 -27.69 37.82
CA GLY A 9 24.61 -26.75 37.16
C GLY A 9 23.27 -27.44 36.88
N LEU A 10 22.21 -27.00 37.53
CA LEU A 10 20.83 -27.30 37.14
C LEU A 10 19.95 -26.10 37.51
N LEU A 11 19.59 -25.29 36.52
CA LEU A 11 18.51 -24.32 36.62
C LEU A 11 17.46 -24.67 35.57
N THR A 12 16.38 -25.30 36.02
CA THR A 12 15.12 -25.43 35.29
C THR A 12 14.33 -24.13 35.47
N LEU A 13 14.05 -23.40 34.40
CA LEU A 13 13.09 -22.30 34.39
C LEU A 13 11.98 -22.63 33.38
N VAL A 14 10.87 -23.17 33.87
CA VAL A 14 9.62 -23.29 33.12
C VAL A 14 8.85 -21.99 33.33
N GLY A 15 8.93 -21.08 32.35
CA GLY A 15 8.12 -19.87 32.31
C GLY A 15 6.77 -20.16 31.66
N LEU A 16 5.71 -20.13 32.47
CA LEU A 16 4.32 -20.29 32.04
C LEU A 16 3.89 -19.02 31.28
N LEU A 17 3.88 -19.06 29.95
CA LEU A 17 3.34 -17.98 29.11
C LEU A 17 1.83 -18.17 28.99
N ALA A 18 1.06 -17.45 29.82
CA ALA A 18 -0.39 -17.37 29.67
C ALA A 18 -0.73 -16.58 28.40
N LEU A 19 -1.18 -17.28 27.35
CA LEU A 19 -1.82 -16.66 26.18
C LEU A 19 -3.15 -16.07 26.65
N VAL A 20 -3.19 -14.76 26.88
CA VAL A 20 -4.46 -14.05 27.06
C VAL A 20 -5.05 -13.86 25.66
N ALA A 21 -5.85 -14.83 25.20
CA ALA A 21 -6.69 -14.64 24.02
C ALA A 21 -7.71 -13.55 24.35
N SER A 22 -7.57 -12.36 23.76
CA SER A 22 -8.65 -11.37 23.81
C SER A 22 -9.87 -11.96 23.10
N PRO A 23 -11.08 -11.92 23.69
CA PRO A 23 -12.28 -12.29 22.97
C PRO A 23 -12.41 -11.33 21.77
N ALA A 24 -12.39 -11.89 20.57
CA ALA A 24 -12.90 -11.15 19.41
C ALA A 24 -14.37 -10.89 19.71
N ALA A 25 -14.76 -9.61 19.77
CA ALA A 25 -16.17 -9.25 19.76
C ALA A 25 -16.75 -9.78 18.44
N GLU A 26 -17.59 -10.82 18.51
CA GLU A 26 -18.49 -11.17 17.42
C GLU A 26 -19.55 -10.07 17.33
N ASP A 27 -19.22 -9.00 16.62
CA ASP A 27 -20.23 -8.07 16.11
C ASP A 27 -20.90 -8.75 14.91
N ASP A 28 -21.93 -9.54 15.19
CA ASP A 28 -22.76 -10.26 14.20
C ASP A 28 -23.67 -9.31 13.39
N VAL A 29 -23.35 -8.00 13.38
CA VAL A 29 -23.99 -7.01 12.53
C VAL A 29 -23.29 -7.03 11.17
N PRO A 30 -23.99 -7.39 10.08
CA PRO A 30 -23.36 -7.47 8.77
C PRO A 30 -22.82 -6.08 8.35
N ILE A 31 -21.54 -6.03 7.99
CA ILE A 31 -20.93 -4.84 7.40
C ILE A 31 -21.54 -4.62 6.02
N ALA A 32 -22.40 -3.60 5.89
CA ALA A 32 -23.10 -3.32 4.65
C ALA A 32 -22.19 -2.70 3.57
N ARG A 33 -21.17 -1.94 3.96
CA ARG A 33 -20.29 -1.19 3.05
C ARG A 33 -18.88 -1.07 3.63
N VAL A 34 -17.88 -1.11 2.74
CA VAL A 34 -16.47 -0.84 3.06
C VAL A 34 -16.01 0.31 2.18
N LEU A 35 -15.35 1.29 2.79
CA LEU A 35 -14.75 2.43 2.10
C LEU A 35 -13.25 2.44 2.40
N LEU A 36 -12.42 2.41 1.35
CA LEU A 36 -10.99 2.64 1.44
C LEU A 36 -10.68 4.09 1.05
N ILE A 37 -10.07 4.86 1.95
CA ILE A 37 -9.56 6.20 1.68
C ILE A 37 -8.04 6.14 1.78
N SER A 38 -7.36 6.43 0.67
CA SER A 38 -5.92 6.61 0.64
C SER A 38 -5.61 8.10 0.47
N VAL A 39 -4.78 8.64 1.36
CA VAL A 39 -4.28 10.02 1.29
C VAL A 39 -2.81 9.95 0.93
N ASP A 40 -2.45 10.42 -0.26
CA ASP A 40 -1.08 10.38 -0.74
C ASP A 40 -0.16 11.23 0.16
N GLY A 41 1.01 10.70 0.49
CA GLY A 41 2.03 11.37 1.29
C GLY A 41 1.69 11.65 2.77
N LEU A 42 0.60 11.12 3.32
CA LEU A 42 0.23 11.37 4.72
C LEU A 42 1.08 10.53 5.69
N HIS A 43 2.09 11.14 6.30
CA HIS A 43 2.91 10.47 7.31
C HIS A 43 2.20 10.40 8.67
N ALA A 44 2.63 9.47 9.52
CA ALA A 44 2.11 9.35 10.88
C ALA A 44 2.31 10.64 11.72
N SER A 45 3.42 11.35 11.51
CA SER A 45 3.69 12.65 12.13
C SER A 45 2.72 13.74 11.68
N ASP A 46 2.31 13.70 10.42
CA ASP A 46 1.40 14.69 9.83
C ASP A 46 0.01 14.53 10.46
N LEU A 47 -0.47 13.29 10.56
CA LEU A 47 -1.72 12.98 11.26
C LEU A 47 -1.67 13.42 12.73
N GLN A 48 -0.58 13.09 13.44
CA GLN A 48 -0.42 13.46 14.85
C GLN A 48 -0.46 14.99 15.03
N GLY A 49 0.28 15.75 14.22
CA GLY A 49 0.31 17.20 14.28
C GLY A 49 -1.04 17.82 13.93
N TYR A 50 -1.72 17.29 12.91
CA TYR A 50 -3.02 17.78 12.47
C TYR A 50 -4.08 17.60 13.56
N VAL A 51 -4.17 16.40 14.16
CA VAL A 51 -5.14 16.12 15.24
C VAL A 51 -4.87 16.99 16.48
N ALA A 52 -3.60 17.19 16.84
CA ALA A 52 -3.24 18.03 17.99
C ALA A 52 -3.64 19.50 17.83
N THR A 53 -3.62 20.00 16.59
CA THR A 53 -3.93 21.41 16.27
C THR A 53 -5.39 21.62 15.86
N HIS A 54 -6.10 20.58 15.44
CA HIS A 54 -7.49 20.62 14.98
C HIS A 54 -8.34 19.54 15.67
N PRO A 55 -8.53 19.63 17.01
CA PRO A 55 -9.18 18.58 17.81
C PRO A 55 -10.65 18.35 17.44
N GLU A 56 -11.31 19.33 16.83
CA GLU A 56 -12.72 19.23 16.41
C GLU A 56 -12.89 18.77 14.95
N SER A 57 -11.81 18.56 14.20
CA SER A 57 -11.85 18.15 12.79
C SER A 57 -12.43 16.75 12.60
N THR A 58 -12.99 16.46 11.42
CA THR A 58 -13.48 15.12 11.06
C THR A 58 -12.39 14.06 11.18
N LEU A 59 -11.13 14.38 10.88
CA LEU A 59 -10.02 13.44 10.98
C LEU A 59 -9.65 13.15 12.45
N ALA A 60 -9.71 14.16 13.33
CA ALA A 60 -9.55 13.96 14.76
C ALA A 60 -10.67 13.09 15.35
N GLN A 61 -11.92 13.35 14.97
CA GLN A 61 -13.06 12.52 15.35
C GLN A 61 -12.89 11.07 14.87
N LEU A 62 -12.50 10.86 13.60
CA LEU A 62 -12.24 9.52 13.07
C LEU A 62 -11.13 8.80 13.84
N SER A 63 -10.03 9.49 14.16
CA SER A 63 -8.93 8.90 14.94
C SER A 63 -9.33 8.58 16.38
N ALA A 64 -10.26 9.34 16.98
CA ALA A 64 -10.73 9.10 18.35
C ALA A 64 -11.71 7.92 18.45
N HIS A 65 -12.51 7.68 17.40
CA HIS A 65 -13.48 6.59 17.35
C HIS A 65 -12.91 5.31 16.71
N GLY A 66 -11.89 5.44 15.86
CA GLY A 66 -11.28 4.33 15.12
C GLY A 66 -10.11 3.66 15.83
N ARG A 67 -9.42 2.79 15.08
CA ARG A 67 -8.15 2.18 15.49
C ARG A 67 -7.03 2.72 14.63
N THR A 68 -6.04 3.34 15.28
CA THR A 68 -4.82 3.82 14.61
C THR A 68 -3.69 2.79 14.78
N TYR A 69 -3.18 2.28 13.66
CA TYR A 69 -2.03 1.38 13.64
C TYR A 69 -0.73 2.19 13.57
N THR A 70 -0.07 2.38 14.72
CA THR A 70 1.12 3.25 14.85
C THR A 70 2.42 2.66 14.32
N ASN A 71 2.45 1.35 14.03
CA ASN A 71 3.60 0.65 13.46
C ASN A 71 3.30 0.12 12.05
N ALA A 72 2.45 0.82 11.30
CA ALA A 72 2.24 0.54 9.89
C ALA A 72 3.42 1.09 9.07
N SER A 73 3.80 0.38 8.01
CA SER A 73 4.86 0.80 7.10
C SER A 73 4.44 0.60 5.65
N ALA A 74 4.78 1.55 4.79
CA ALA A 74 4.55 1.44 3.36
C ALA A 74 5.42 0.35 2.71
N THR A 75 5.09 -0.03 1.48
CA THR A 75 5.95 -0.86 0.65
C THR A 75 7.32 -0.21 0.46
N LYS A 76 8.29 -1.02 0.04
CA LYS A 76 9.59 -0.54 -0.44
C LYS A 76 9.75 -0.97 -1.89
N PRO A 77 9.82 -0.02 -2.84
CA PRO A 77 9.78 1.44 -2.67
C PRO A 77 8.41 1.99 -2.18
N SER A 78 8.45 3.17 -1.57
CA SER A 78 7.30 3.88 -1.00
C SER A 78 6.83 4.98 -1.96
N ASP A 79 6.24 4.54 -3.06
CA ASP A 79 5.65 5.38 -4.12
C ASP A 79 4.13 5.13 -4.18
N SER A 80 3.37 6.03 -4.81
CA SER A 80 1.90 6.03 -4.76
C SER A 80 1.29 4.76 -5.35
N PHE A 81 1.77 4.29 -6.50
CA PHE A 81 1.29 3.07 -7.15
C PHE A 81 1.58 1.78 -6.41
N PRO A 82 2.84 1.47 -6.01
CA PRO A 82 3.09 0.27 -5.22
C PRO A 82 2.38 0.32 -3.85
N GLY A 83 2.24 1.50 -3.25
CA GLY A 83 1.51 1.69 -2.00
C GLY A 83 0.01 1.37 -2.13
N LEU A 84 -0.65 1.90 -3.15
CA LEU A 84 -2.06 1.61 -3.41
C LEU A 84 -2.30 0.13 -3.72
N LEU A 85 -1.46 -0.46 -4.57
CA LEU A 85 -1.57 -1.87 -4.93
C LEU A 85 -1.40 -2.79 -3.73
N ALA A 86 -0.52 -2.46 -2.79
CA ALA A 86 -0.38 -3.23 -1.56
C ALA A 86 -1.64 -3.19 -0.70
N MET A 87 -2.33 -2.05 -0.61
CA MET A 87 -3.58 -1.95 0.16
C MET A 87 -4.73 -2.76 -0.47
N VAL A 88 -4.86 -2.75 -1.79
CA VAL A 88 -6.00 -3.40 -2.47
C VAL A 88 -5.77 -4.88 -2.80
N THR A 89 -4.51 -5.31 -2.93
CA THR A 89 -4.17 -6.70 -3.28
C THR A 89 -3.51 -7.48 -2.14
N GLY A 90 -2.97 -6.81 -1.13
CA GLY A 90 -2.07 -7.42 -0.14
C GLY A 90 -0.68 -7.78 -0.70
N GLY A 91 -0.39 -7.44 -1.96
CA GLY A 91 0.84 -7.76 -2.65
C GLY A 91 2.01 -6.82 -2.34
N THR A 92 3.22 -7.30 -2.60
CA THR A 92 4.44 -6.48 -2.63
C THR A 92 4.73 -6.03 -4.07
N PRO A 93 5.59 -5.02 -4.29
CA PRO A 93 6.05 -4.66 -5.63
C PRO A 93 6.55 -5.85 -6.45
N ARG A 94 7.16 -6.85 -5.78
CA ARG A 94 7.62 -8.09 -6.42
C ARG A 94 6.47 -8.94 -6.98
N SER A 95 5.36 -9.06 -6.26
CA SER A 95 4.23 -9.89 -6.68
C SER A 95 3.28 -9.16 -7.62
N THR A 96 3.15 -7.84 -7.48
CA THR A 96 2.32 -7.01 -8.37
C THR A 96 3.05 -6.64 -9.65
N GLY A 97 4.38 -6.68 -9.65
CA GLY A 97 5.23 -6.25 -10.77
C GLY A 97 5.41 -4.74 -10.87
N VAL A 98 4.75 -3.96 -10.01
CA VAL A 98 4.75 -2.49 -10.06
C VAL A 98 5.66 -1.96 -8.96
N TYR A 99 6.80 -1.41 -9.37
CA TYR A 99 7.79 -0.83 -8.47
C TYR A 99 7.69 0.69 -8.40
N TYR A 100 7.32 1.36 -9.49
CA TYR A 100 7.19 2.81 -9.55
C TYR A 100 6.04 3.18 -10.47
N ASP A 101 5.61 4.43 -10.40
CA ASP A 101 4.71 5.07 -11.36
C ASP A 101 5.30 5.14 -12.78
N ASP A 102 6.61 5.01 -12.93
CA ASP A 102 7.31 4.93 -14.21
C ASP A 102 8.43 3.88 -14.14
N SER A 103 8.46 2.96 -15.10
CA SER A 103 9.39 1.84 -15.11
C SER A 103 9.76 1.42 -16.53
N TRP A 104 10.80 0.60 -16.67
CA TRP A 104 11.21 0.02 -17.95
C TRP A 104 11.15 -1.50 -17.89
N ASP A 105 10.30 -2.10 -18.73
CA ASP A 105 10.19 -3.55 -18.85
C ASP A 105 10.87 -4.03 -20.12
N ARG A 106 11.99 -4.76 -19.96
CA ARG A 106 12.78 -5.33 -21.05
C ARG A 106 12.09 -6.45 -21.82
N THR A 107 11.02 -7.02 -21.28
CA THR A 107 10.26 -8.10 -21.91
C THR A 107 9.23 -7.58 -22.91
N LEU A 108 8.87 -6.30 -22.81
CA LEU A 108 7.96 -5.66 -23.75
C LEU A 108 8.65 -5.36 -25.07
N ALA A 109 7.87 -5.37 -26.16
CA ALA A 109 8.35 -4.86 -27.44
C ALA A 109 8.52 -3.34 -27.33
N GLY A 110 9.68 -2.82 -27.74
CA GLY A 110 9.91 -1.39 -27.84
C GLY A 110 9.13 -0.75 -28.98
N ASP A 111 9.67 0.34 -29.51
CA ASP A 111 9.07 1.09 -30.61
C ASP A 111 8.69 0.18 -31.80
N VAL A 112 7.38 0.00 -32.02
CA VAL A 112 6.80 -0.86 -33.06
C VAL A 112 7.16 -0.41 -34.49
N THR A 113 7.69 0.80 -34.64
CA THR A 113 8.15 1.35 -35.93
C THR A 113 9.63 1.04 -36.22
N LYS A 114 10.36 0.47 -35.26
CA LYS A 114 11.79 0.12 -35.38
C LYS A 114 11.98 -1.40 -35.40
N PRO A 115 13.15 -1.91 -35.85
CA PRO A 115 13.50 -3.32 -35.70
C PRO A 115 13.30 -3.75 -34.24
N CYS A 116 12.77 -4.95 -33.99
CA CYS A 116 12.36 -5.44 -32.67
C CYS A 116 13.45 -5.28 -31.60
N ALA A 117 13.51 -4.10 -30.99
CA ALA A 117 14.37 -3.81 -29.86
C ALA A 117 13.58 -4.16 -28.60
N PRO A 118 14.12 -5.00 -27.71
CA PRO A 118 13.46 -5.33 -26.47
C PRO A 118 13.45 -4.12 -25.54
N GLY A 119 12.32 -3.92 -24.88
CA GLY A 119 12.12 -2.97 -23.81
C GLY A 119 11.21 -1.81 -24.16
N ALA A 120 10.31 -1.48 -23.23
CA ALA A 120 9.46 -0.30 -23.30
C ALA A 120 9.31 0.36 -21.92
N GLU A 121 9.10 1.67 -21.93
CA GLU A 121 8.66 2.44 -20.77
C GLU A 121 7.22 2.05 -20.43
N THR A 122 6.93 1.84 -19.15
CA THR A 122 5.62 1.52 -18.60
C THR A 122 5.24 2.62 -17.61
N GLN A 123 4.29 3.46 -18.00
CA GLN A 123 3.87 4.61 -17.21
C GLN A 123 2.51 4.33 -16.54
N TRP A 124 2.43 4.73 -15.28
CA TRP A 124 1.26 4.73 -14.41
C TRP A 124 1.27 6.07 -13.67
N LYS A 125 1.29 7.20 -14.38
CA LYS A 125 1.38 8.53 -13.76
C LYS A 125 0.44 9.52 -14.42
N GLN A 126 0.18 10.64 -13.75
CA GLN A 126 -0.87 11.60 -14.08
C GLN A 126 -0.69 12.26 -15.45
N ASN A 127 0.53 12.21 -16.02
CA ASN A 127 0.79 12.75 -17.36
C ASN A 127 0.04 12.00 -18.48
N LEU A 128 -0.47 10.79 -18.21
CA LEU A 128 -1.32 10.04 -19.14
C LEU A 128 -2.72 10.63 -19.28
N ASP A 129 -3.20 11.34 -18.24
CA ASP A 129 -4.52 11.99 -18.25
C ASP A 129 -4.56 13.21 -19.20
N ILE A 130 -3.39 13.70 -19.65
CA ILE A 130 -3.25 14.90 -20.50
C ILE A 130 -3.11 14.54 -21.99
N ILE A 131 -3.17 13.24 -22.35
CA ILE A 131 -3.04 12.84 -23.75
C ILE A 131 -4.37 13.11 -24.46
N TYR A 132 -4.44 14.22 -25.21
CA TYR A 132 -5.21 14.26 -26.45
C TYR A 132 -4.84 12.98 -27.22
N PRO A 133 -5.77 12.05 -27.47
CA PRO A 133 -5.42 10.72 -27.95
C PRO A 133 -4.80 10.86 -29.34
N THR A 134 -3.47 10.86 -29.40
CA THR A 134 -2.74 10.45 -30.60
C THR A 134 -2.45 8.96 -30.47
N PHE A 135 -3.51 8.16 -30.30
CA PHE A 135 -3.49 6.87 -30.97
C PHE A 135 -3.40 7.23 -32.45
N ALA A 136 -2.45 6.65 -33.19
CA ALA A 136 -2.49 6.72 -34.64
C ALA A 136 -3.92 6.39 -35.09
N ALA A 137 -4.54 7.35 -35.77
CA ALA A 137 -5.98 7.39 -36.03
C ALA A 137 -6.54 6.00 -36.38
N PHE A 138 -7.29 5.38 -35.46
CA PHE A 138 -8.28 4.41 -35.86
C PHE A 138 -9.45 5.22 -36.44
N GLN A 139 -9.84 4.86 -37.66
CA GLN A 139 -10.79 5.55 -38.53
C GLN A 139 -12.02 6.12 -37.80
N PRO A 140 -12.52 7.31 -38.20
CA PRO A 140 -13.60 7.99 -37.50
C PRO A 140 -14.92 7.24 -37.72
N TYR A 141 -15.56 6.83 -36.63
CA TYR A 141 -17.01 6.65 -36.63
C TYR A 141 -17.61 7.84 -35.89
N SER A 142 -18.39 8.64 -36.63
CA SER A 142 -19.05 9.83 -36.11
C SER A 142 -20.21 9.47 -35.19
N ASP A 143 -20.56 10.47 -34.38
CA ASP A 143 -21.82 10.63 -33.66
C ASP A 143 -21.94 9.83 -32.36
N TYR A 144 -21.86 10.55 -31.23
CA TYR A 144 -22.88 10.68 -30.18
C TYR A 144 -22.24 11.43 -28.99
N TRP A 145 -22.34 12.76 -28.96
CA TRP A 145 -22.05 13.55 -27.75
C TRP A 145 -23.34 13.79 -26.99
N VAL A 146 -23.43 13.29 -25.76
CA VAL A 146 -24.41 13.74 -24.76
C VAL A 146 -23.66 14.70 -23.82
N THR A 147 -24.02 15.97 -23.86
CA THR A 147 -23.60 17.01 -22.92
C THR A 147 -24.41 16.87 -21.62
N PHE A 148 -23.73 16.94 -20.48
CA PHE A 148 -24.37 17.18 -19.18
C PHE A 148 -24.07 18.59 -18.71
N ALA A 149 -25.14 19.30 -18.33
CA ALA A 149 -25.13 20.54 -17.58
C ALA A 149 -24.95 20.27 -16.08
#